data_AF-A0A820QZW8-F1
#
_entry.id   AF-A0A820QZW8-F1
#
_cell.length_a   1.000
_cell.length_b   1.000
_cell.length_c   1.000
_cell.angle_alpha   90.00
_cell.angle_beta   90.00
_cell.angle_gamma   90.00
#
_symmetry.space_group_name_H-M   'P 1'
#
loop_
_entity.id
_entity.type
_entity.pdbx_description
1 polymer ?
#
loop_
_entity_poly.entity_id
_entity_poly.type
_entity_poly.pdbx_seq_one_letter_code
_entity_poly.pdbx_strand_id
1 'polypeptide(L)'
;MTETTAGKLGCKRILFVNWSLPEIVTNEPSFRKSIRTFISRSIQYCLIGNQNSNSTIQSIAFAVPDSCHHERILAEEMINAAKQQIDLSNSVSLMISFVMLSDQEIFYEQFRSVIQNLQTESDGIGVLFWPIS
;
A
#
# COMPACT_ATOMS: atom_id res chain seq x y z
N MET A 1 7.54 -11.17 -9.30
CA MET A 1 7.88 -9.93 -8.58
C MET A 1 9.32 -9.63 -8.91
N THR A 2 9.62 -8.42 -9.35
CA THR A 2 10.93 -8.04 -9.85
C THR A 2 11.45 -6.88 -9.01
N GLU A 3 12.66 -7.01 -8.46
CA GLU A 3 13.30 -5.96 -7.67
C GLU A 3 14.32 -5.21 -8.53
N THR A 4 14.40 -3.88 -8.36
CA THR A 4 15.45 -3.05 -8.96
C THR A 4 15.94 -1.97 -7.99
N THR A 5 17.10 -1.40 -8.29
CA THR A 5 17.63 -0.25 -7.55
C THR A 5 16.86 1.02 -7.88
N ALA A 6 16.73 1.90 -6.90
CA ALA A 6 15.89 3.09 -7.00
C ALA A 6 16.50 4.24 -7.83
N GLY A 7 17.79 4.18 -8.15
CA GLY A 7 18.50 5.28 -8.80
C GLY A 7 18.35 6.59 -8.03
N LYS A 8 17.61 7.56 -8.60
CA LYS A 8 17.37 8.89 -8.02
C LYS A 8 16.07 9.02 -7.21
N LEU A 9 15.29 7.94 -7.07
CA LEU A 9 13.92 7.99 -6.53
C LEU A 9 13.81 8.07 -5.00
N GLY A 10 14.92 8.38 -4.30
CA GLY A 10 14.92 8.60 -2.83
C GLY A 10 14.62 7.37 -1.97
N CYS A 11 14.24 6.24 -2.56
CA CYS A 11 14.08 4.95 -1.87
C CYS A 11 15.32 4.05 -2.07
N LYS A 12 15.40 2.93 -1.34
CA LYS A 12 16.49 1.96 -1.52
C LYS A 12 16.24 1.02 -2.69
N ARG A 13 14.98 0.60 -2.86
CA ARG A 13 14.56 -0.47 -3.77
C ARG A 13 13.18 -0.19 -4.33
N ILE A 14 12.95 -0.67 -5.54
CA ILE A 14 11.64 -0.64 -6.20
C ILE A 14 11.22 -2.08 -6.46
N LEU A 15 9.96 -2.36 -6.14
CA LEU A 15 9.37 -3.67 -6.29
C LEU A 15 8.26 -3.62 -7.34
N PHE A 16 8.49 -4.26 -8.47
CA PHE A 16 7.45 -4.45 -9.48
C PHE A 16 6.68 -5.72 -9.17
N VAL A 17 5.41 -5.53 -8.85
CA VAL A 17 4.48 -6.61 -8.54
C VAL A 17 3.48 -6.69 -9.67
N ASN A 18 3.41 -7.85 -10.33
CA ASN A 18 2.39 -8.07 -11.33
C ASN A 18 1.05 -8.26 -10.61
N TRP A 19 0.21 -7.22 -10.68
CA TRP A 19 -1.11 -7.20 -10.07
C TRP A 19 -2.10 -6.59 -11.06
N SER A 20 -3.15 -7.34 -11.35
CA SER A 20 -4.25 -6.90 -12.20
C SER A 20 -5.51 -6.81 -11.36
N LEU A 21 -6.07 -5.62 -11.23
CA LEU A 21 -7.41 -5.43 -10.71
C LEU A 21 -8.42 -5.76 -11.82
N PRO A 22 -9.49 -6.52 -11.54
CA PRO A 22 -10.56 -6.72 -12.50
C PRO A 22 -11.26 -5.38 -12.77
N GLU A 23 -11.37 -4.99 -14.03
CA GLU A 23 -12.05 -3.76 -14.47
C GLU A 23 -13.54 -3.76 -14.13
N ILE A 24 -14.15 -4.96 -14.09
CA ILE A 24 -15.55 -5.15 -13.73
C ILE A 24 -15.59 -5.99 -12.44
N VAL A 25 -16.06 -5.37 -11.35
CA VAL A 25 -16.31 -6.08 -10.09
C VAL A 25 -17.65 -6.78 -10.18
N THR A 26 -17.68 -7.92 -10.89
CA THR A 26 -18.85 -8.82 -10.88
C THR A 26 -18.94 -9.65 -9.60
N ASN A 27 -17.84 -9.75 -8.84
CA ASN A 27 -17.72 -10.55 -7.62
C ASN A 27 -16.88 -9.80 -6.57
N GLU A 28 -17.56 -9.00 -5.75
CA GLU A 28 -16.96 -8.17 -4.70
C GLU A 28 -16.06 -8.95 -3.70
N PRO A 29 -16.43 -10.15 -3.21
CA PRO A 29 -15.54 -10.96 -2.38
C PRO A 29 -14.19 -11.29 -3.02
N SER A 30 -14.18 -11.64 -4.30
CA SER A 30 -12.95 -12.00 -5.03
C SER A 30 -12.04 -10.78 -5.24
N PHE A 31 -12.66 -9.63 -5.54
CA PHE A 31 -11.97 -8.35 -5.69
C PHE A 31 -11.29 -7.92 -4.38
N ARG A 32 -12.06 -7.88 -3.28
CA ARG A 32 -11.54 -7.58 -1.94
C ARG A 32 -10.40 -8.52 -1.54
N LYS A 33 -10.55 -9.83 -1.79
CA LYS A 33 -9.50 -10.83 -1.52
C LYS A 33 -8.23 -10.58 -2.34
N SER A 34 -8.34 -10.16 -3.61
CA SER A 34 -7.20 -9.83 -4.46
C SER A 34 -6.37 -8.70 -3.85
N ILE A 35 -7.03 -7.61 -3.44
CA ILE A 35 -6.39 -6.45 -2.81
C ILE A 35 -5.66 -6.85 -1.52
N ARG A 36 -6.33 -7.57 -0.61
CA ARG A 36 -5.71 -8.03 0.65
C ARG A 36 -4.51 -8.93 0.41
N THR A 37 -4.61 -9.82 -0.58
CA THR A 37 -3.52 -10.74 -0.93
C THR A 37 -2.33 -9.97 -1.48
N PHE A 38 -2.57 -8.99 -2.36
CA PHE A 38 -1.53 -8.14 -2.93
C PHE A 38 -0.74 -7.39 -1.85
N ILE A 39 -1.43 -6.67 -0.96
CA ILE A 39 -0.80 -5.92 0.13
C ILE A 39 -0.03 -6.84 1.06
N SER A 40 -0.68 -7.91 1.55
CA SER A 40 -0.06 -8.83 2.51
C SER A 40 1.20 -9.48 1.95
N ARG A 41 1.15 -9.98 0.70
CA ARG A 41 2.32 -10.62 0.07
C ARG A 41 3.46 -9.63 -0.18
N SER A 42 3.14 -8.40 -0.55
CA SER A 42 4.15 -7.37 -0.80
C SER A 42 4.88 -6.98 0.48
N ILE A 43 4.14 -6.76 1.58
CA ILE A 43 4.75 -6.43 2.89
C ILE A 43 5.55 -7.62 3.42
N GLN A 44 5.00 -8.83 3.38
CA GLN A 44 5.70 -10.03 3.84
C GLN A 44 6.99 -10.27 3.05
N TYR A 45 6.97 -10.07 1.73
CA TYR A 45 8.17 -10.18 0.91
C TYR A 45 9.25 -9.20 1.38
N CYS A 46 8.87 -7.94 1.60
CA CYS A 46 9.77 -6.92 2.13
C CYS A 46 10.34 -7.34 3.51
N LEU A 47 9.48 -7.76 4.44
CA LEU A 47 9.87 -8.11 5.80
C LEU A 47 10.71 -9.40 5.89
N ILE A 48 10.43 -10.43 5.09
CA ILE A 48 11.22 -11.67 5.03
C ILE A 48 12.56 -11.40 4.35
N GLY A 49 12.58 -10.65 3.25
CA GLY A 49 13.84 -10.23 2.61
C GLY A 49 14.74 -9.43 3.53
N ASN A 50 14.16 -8.75 4.53
CA ASN A 50 14.86 -8.02 5.59
C ASN A 50 15.67 -8.95 6.51
N GLN A 51 15.12 -10.10 6.89
CA GLN A 51 15.79 -11.06 7.78
C GLN A 51 17.10 -11.60 7.17
N ASN A 52 17.18 -11.64 5.85
CA ASN A 52 18.35 -12.16 5.13
C ASN A 52 19.39 -11.09 4.77
N SER A 53 19.09 -9.80 4.94
CA SER A 53 19.90 -8.69 4.39
C SER A 53 20.54 -7.76 5.44
N ASN A 54 20.44 -8.06 6.74
CA ASN A 54 20.93 -7.22 7.84
C ASN A 54 20.50 -5.73 7.76
N SER A 55 19.48 -5.43 6.98
CA SER A 55 18.89 -4.11 6.88
C SER A 55 17.56 -4.11 7.62
N THR A 56 17.11 -2.93 8.06
CA THR A 56 15.77 -2.77 8.63
C THR A 56 14.95 -1.91 7.68
N ILE A 57 13.95 -2.51 7.02
CA ILE A 57 12.91 -1.76 6.34
C ILE A 57 12.04 -1.07 7.39
N GLN A 58 12.07 0.25 7.38
CA GLN A 58 11.25 1.10 8.23
C GLN A 58 10.09 1.74 7.47
N SER A 59 10.13 1.74 6.13
CA SER A 59 9.07 2.32 5.33
C SER A 59 8.82 1.55 4.03
N ILE A 60 7.53 1.47 3.65
CA ILE A 60 7.07 0.92 2.38
C ILE A 60 6.08 1.91 1.77
N ALA A 61 6.25 2.23 0.50
CA ALA A 61 5.32 3.07 -0.24
C ALA A 61 4.62 2.26 -1.34
N PHE A 62 3.30 2.36 -1.41
CA PHE A 62 2.46 1.75 -2.44
C PHE A 62 1.93 2.83 -3.37
N ALA A 63 2.22 2.72 -4.67
CA ALA A 63 1.48 3.48 -5.67
C ALA A 63 0.04 2.96 -5.75
N VAL A 64 -0.94 3.86 -5.69
CA VAL A 64 -2.35 3.50 -5.80
C VAL A 64 -2.74 3.40 -7.29
N PRO A 65 -3.33 2.28 -7.73
CA PRO A 65 -3.76 2.13 -9.12
C PRO A 65 -4.90 3.10 -9.45
N ASP A 66 -4.80 3.77 -10.58
CA ASP A 66 -5.79 4.69 -11.15
C ASP A 66 -6.99 3.96 -11.78
N SER A 67 -6.81 2.71 -12.20
CA SER A 67 -7.78 1.93 -12.97
C SER A 67 -8.97 1.36 -12.17
N CYS A 68 -9.11 1.70 -10.89
CA CYS A 68 -10.15 1.14 -10.02
C CYS A 68 -11.34 2.08 -9.87
N HIS A 69 -12.52 1.70 -10.37
CA HIS A 69 -13.78 2.46 -10.19
C HIS A 69 -14.49 2.21 -8.85
N HIS A 70 -13.81 1.58 -7.88
CA HIS A 70 -14.32 1.29 -6.54
C HIS A 70 -13.35 1.83 -5.50
N GLU A 71 -13.09 3.13 -5.55
CA GLU A 71 -12.05 3.86 -4.81
C GLU A 71 -12.19 3.64 -3.30
N ARG A 72 -13.43 3.67 -2.78
CA ARG A 72 -13.71 3.40 -1.36
C ARG A 72 -13.34 1.98 -0.94
N ILE A 73 -13.76 0.98 -1.72
CA ILE A 73 -13.47 -0.44 -1.41
C ILE A 73 -11.95 -0.67 -1.49
N LEU A 74 -11.30 -0.10 -2.50
CA LEU A 74 -9.85 -0.16 -2.64
C LEU A 74 -9.16 0.43 -1.41
N ALA A 75 -9.55 1.64 -0.98
CA ALA A 75 -9.01 2.31 0.19
C ALA A 75 -9.19 1.46 1.46
N GLU A 76 -10.42 1.01 1.74
CA GLU A 76 -10.75 0.18 2.90
C GLU A 76 -9.89 -1.09 2.93
N GLU A 77 -9.82 -1.84 1.83
CA GLU A 77 -9.10 -3.11 1.79
C GLU A 77 -7.58 -2.94 1.82
N MET A 78 -7.04 -1.93 1.15
CA MET A 78 -5.59 -1.67 1.17
C MET A 78 -5.13 -1.24 2.56
N ILE A 79 -5.85 -0.31 3.20
CA ILE A 79 -5.52 0.19 4.55
C ILE A 79 -5.69 -0.91 5.59
N ASN A 80 -6.81 -1.66 5.57
CA ASN A 80 -7.04 -2.72 6.54
C ASN A 80 -6.00 -3.84 6.42
N ALA A 81 -5.63 -4.23 5.19
CA ALA A 81 -4.58 -5.23 4.99
C ALA A 81 -3.21 -4.73 5.46
N ALA A 82 -2.87 -3.46 5.19
CA ALA A 82 -1.63 -2.85 5.65
C ALA A 82 -1.57 -2.80 7.19
N LYS A 83 -2.64 -2.34 7.84
CA LYS A 83 -2.75 -2.30 9.30
C LYS A 83 -2.58 -3.70 9.90
N GLN A 84 -3.28 -4.68 9.35
CA GLN A 84 -3.15 -6.07 9.80
C GLN A 84 -1.70 -6.57 9.70
N GLN A 85 -0.97 -6.24 8.63
CA GLN A 85 0.44 -6.64 8.52
C GLN A 85 1.35 -5.88 9.48
N ILE A 86 1.09 -4.59 9.75
CA ILE A 86 1.82 -3.84 10.77
C ILE A 86 1.60 -4.49 12.13
N ASP A 87 0.35 -4.75 12.52
CA ASP A 87 -0.03 -5.35 13.81
C ASP A 87 0.56 -6.76 13.99
N LEU A 88 0.66 -7.54 12.90
CA LEU A 88 1.29 -8.86 12.90
C LEU A 88 2.82 -8.81 12.87
N SER A 89 3.39 -7.72 12.34
CA SER A 89 4.82 -7.52 12.35
C SER A 89 5.22 -7.05 13.75
N ASN A 90 6.09 -7.77 14.43
CA ASN A 90 6.72 -7.26 15.67
C ASN A 90 7.68 -6.07 15.39
N SER A 91 7.49 -5.35 14.29
CA SER A 91 8.30 -4.23 13.85
C SER A 91 7.77 -2.95 14.47
N VAL A 92 8.45 -2.48 15.51
CA VAL A 92 8.07 -1.32 16.33
C VAL A 92 8.08 0.02 15.54
N SER A 93 8.40 0.03 14.24
CA SER A 93 8.53 1.28 13.45
C SER A 93 8.20 1.16 11.96
N LEU A 94 7.42 0.16 11.52
CA LEU A 94 7.07 0.05 10.10
C LEU A 94 6.04 1.12 9.70
N MET A 95 6.45 2.03 8.81
CA MET A 95 5.57 2.99 8.15
C MET A 95 5.14 2.50 6.76
N ILE A 96 3.87 2.64 6.45
CA ILE A 96 3.27 2.33 5.16
C ILE A 96 2.63 3.59 4.61
N SER A 97 2.99 3.96 3.38
CA SER A 97 2.43 5.14 2.72
C SER A 97 1.71 4.74 1.43
N PHE A 98 0.53 5.30 1.20
CA PHE A 98 -0.17 5.20 -0.07
C PHE A 98 0.08 6.46 -0.88
N VAL A 99 0.71 6.31 -2.05
CA VAL A 99 1.15 7.40 -2.91
C VAL A 99 0.19 7.54 -4.07
N MET A 100 -0.26 8.77 -4.28
CA MET A 100 -1.20 9.13 -5.34
C MET A 100 -0.67 10.33 -6.13
N LEU A 101 -1.03 10.39 -7.39
CA LEU A 101 -0.78 11.52 -8.28
C LEU A 101 -1.85 12.59 -8.14
N SER A 102 -1.58 13.80 -8.65
CA SER A 102 -2.48 14.95 -8.51
C SER A 102 -3.84 14.78 -9.17
N ASP A 103 -3.94 13.94 -10.20
CA ASP A 103 -5.18 13.61 -10.88
C ASP A 103 -6.01 12.54 -10.15
N GLN A 104 -5.49 11.97 -9.06
CA GLN A 104 -6.15 10.94 -8.25
C GLN A 104 -6.80 11.52 -6.97
N GLU A 105 -7.35 12.73 -7.03
CA GLU A 105 -7.95 13.43 -5.87
C GLU A 105 -9.08 12.61 -5.19
N ILE A 106 -9.91 11.91 -5.98
CA ILE A 106 -10.97 11.05 -5.44
C ILE A 106 -10.38 9.95 -4.56
N PHE A 107 -9.31 9.28 -5.01
CA PHE A 107 -8.62 8.27 -4.20
C PHE A 107 -8.04 8.89 -2.93
N TYR A 108 -7.44 10.07 -3.02
CA TYR A 108 -6.86 10.76 -1.87
C TYR A 108 -7.89 10.97 -0.76
N GLU A 109 -9.06 11.50 -1.11
CA GLU A 109 -10.13 11.73 -0.14
C GLU A 109 -10.68 10.42 0.44
N GLN A 110 -10.81 9.35 -0.37
CA GLN A 110 -11.25 8.05 0.16
C GLN A 110 -10.25 7.46 1.16
N PHE A 111 -8.95 7.45 0.84
CA PHE A 111 -7.94 6.90 1.76
C PHE A 111 -7.83 7.74 3.04
N ARG A 112 -7.86 9.07 2.91
CA ARG A 112 -7.84 9.99 4.05
C ARG A 112 -9.03 9.74 4.97
N SER A 113 -10.23 9.63 4.39
CA SER A 113 -11.47 9.32 5.14
C SER A 113 -11.36 7.99 5.89
N VAL A 114 -10.87 6.92 5.24
CA VAL A 114 -10.67 5.62 5.89
C VAL A 114 -9.68 5.70 7.06
N ILE A 115 -8.54 6.38 6.89
CA ILE A 115 -7.55 6.57 7.97
C ILE A 115 -8.15 7.34 9.15
N GLN A 116 -8.88 8.43 8.88
CA GLN A 116 -9.53 9.23 9.93
C GLN A 116 -10.56 8.40 10.71
N ASN A 117 -11.35 7.58 10.01
CA ASN A 117 -12.37 6.74 10.63
C ASN A 117 -11.80 5.61 11.49
N LEU A 118 -10.54 5.22 11.30
CA LEU A 118 -9.89 4.21 12.13
C LEU A 118 -9.59 4.71 13.56
N GLN A 119 -9.88 5.97 13.90
CA GLN A 119 -9.78 6.60 15.25
C GLN A 119 -8.50 6.26 16.02
N THR A 120 -7.47 5.87 15.29
CA THR A 120 -6.14 5.59 15.80
C THR A 120 -5.28 6.58 15.06
N GLU A 121 -4.51 7.38 15.80
CA GLU A 121 -3.25 7.89 15.27
C GLU A 121 -2.48 6.62 14.87
N SER A 122 -2.69 6.17 13.64
CA SER A 122 -2.14 4.93 13.14
C SER A 122 -0.68 5.25 12.87
N ASP A 123 0.17 5.10 13.89
CA ASP A 123 1.60 5.46 13.95
C ASP A 123 2.46 4.89 12.81
N GLY A 124 1.87 4.14 11.88
CA GLY A 124 2.54 3.59 10.71
C GLY A 124 1.73 3.62 9.42
N ILE A 125 0.63 4.38 9.26
CA ILE A 125 -0.08 4.49 7.97
C ILE A 125 -0.29 5.95 7.57
N GLY A 126 0.10 6.31 6.36
CA GLY A 126 -0.08 7.65 5.79
C GLY A 126 -0.49 7.65 4.32
N VAL A 127 -0.92 8.82 3.85
CA VAL A 127 -1.22 9.08 2.43
C VAL A 127 -0.33 10.23 1.97
N LEU A 128 0.30 10.06 0.81
CA LEU A 128 1.14 11.05 0.16
C LEU A 128 0.50 11.44 -1.16
N PHE A 129 0.19 12.73 -1.29
CA PHE A 129 -0.31 13.31 -2.53
C PHE A 129 0.83 14.00 -3.25
N TRP A 130 1.19 13.49 -4.43
CA TRP A 130 2.29 14.01 -5.22
C TRP A 130 1.77 14.97 -6.30
N PRO A 131 2.03 16.28 -6.19
CA PRO A 131 1.64 17.23 -7.22
C PRO A 131 2.44 16.95 -8.49
N ILE A 132 1.77 16.74 -9.64
CA ILE A 132 2.44 16.78 -10.94
C ILE A 132 2.69 18.26 -11.24
N SER A 133 3.96 18.67 -11.19
CA SER A 133 4.44 19.99 -11.59
C SER A 133 4.75 20.04 -13.08
#